data_AF-A0A660L2S0-F1
#
_entry.id   AF-A0A660L2S0-F1
#
_cell.length_a   1.000
_cell.length_b   1.000
_cell.length_c   1.000
_cell.angle_alpha   90.00
_cell.angle_beta   90.00
_cell.angle_gamma   90.00
#
_symmetry.space_group_name_H-M   'P 1'
#
loop_
_entity.id
_entity.type
_entity.pdbx_description
1 polymer ?
#
loop_
_entity_poly.entity_id
_entity_poly.type
_entity_poly.pdbx_seq_one_letter_code
_entity_poly.pdbx_strand_id
1 'polypeptide(L)'
;MDDRPSERVIEQRLRNRAIESLDLLAEGNDGVRSVGHAEYVNVFFDTIDDEAPWQWRDWSTFTPVEVHELDRVQRLLLEACAATPRICSDEEFIESGWPERIKPVAAGALKLMRERGLFREDREEDSPSGPGPSE
;
A
#
# COMPACT_ATOMS: atom_id res chain seq x y z
N MET A 1 -18.81 11.87 -24.79
CA MET A 1 -18.81 11.22 -23.46
C MET A 1 -17.52 11.65 -22.82
N ASP A 2 -17.59 12.18 -21.61
CA ASP A 2 -16.39 12.52 -20.86
C ASP A 2 -15.81 11.18 -20.38
N ASP A 3 -14.75 10.69 -21.03
CA ASP A 3 -14.10 9.39 -20.76
C ASP A 3 -13.33 9.38 -19.42
N ARG A 4 -13.54 10.40 -18.60
CA ARG A 4 -12.87 10.57 -17.31
C ARG A 4 -13.58 9.71 -16.26
N PRO A 5 -12.84 8.83 -15.56
CA PRO A 5 -13.42 8.05 -14.48
C PRO A 5 -13.96 8.98 -13.39
N SER A 6 -15.01 8.53 -12.70
CA SER A 6 -15.51 9.25 -11.53
C SER A 6 -14.52 9.19 -10.38
N GLU A 7 -14.67 10.11 -9.43
CA GLU A 7 -13.87 10.15 -8.19
C GLU A 7 -13.94 8.81 -7.44
N ARG A 8 -15.14 8.23 -7.35
CA ARG A 8 -15.35 6.91 -6.75
C ARG A 8 -14.52 5.81 -7.43
N VAL A 9 -14.48 5.76 -8.75
CA VAL A 9 -13.65 4.80 -9.49
C VAL A 9 -12.15 5.07 -9.27
N ILE A 10 -11.74 6.33 -9.17
CA ILE A 10 -10.36 6.70 -8.86
C ILE A 10 -9.96 6.20 -7.45
N GLU A 11 -10.81 6.40 -6.44
CA GLU A 11 -10.54 5.88 -5.08
C GLU A 11 -10.49 4.34 -5.05
N GLN A 12 -11.36 3.65 -5.80
CA GLN A 12 -11.40 2.18 -5.88
C GLN A 12 -10.09 1.62 -6.41
N ARG A 13 -9.64 2.23 -7.51
CA ARG A 13 -8.37 1.98 -8.14
C ARG A 13 -7.21 2.21 -7.16
N LEU A 14 -7.18 3.36 -6.49
CA LEU A 14 -6.14 3.69 -5.51
C LEU A 14 -6.13 2.71 -4.33
N ARG A 15 -7.28 2.27 -3.82
CA ARG A 15 -7.32 1.20 -2.82
C ARG A 15 -6.72 -0.11 -3.35
N ASN A 16 -6.98 -0.48 -4.59
CA ASN A 16 -6.37 -1.67 -5.18
C ASN A 16 -4.84 -1.52 -5.31
N ARG A 17 -4.35 -0.33 -5.69
CA ARG A 17 -2.89 -0.05 -5.71
C ARG A 17 -2.26 -0.09 -4.33
N ALA A 18 -2.96 0.37 -3.29
CA ALA A 18 -2.50 0.22 -1.92
C ALA A 18 -2.36 -1.27 -1.51
N ILE A 19 -3.23 -2.15 -2.03
CA ILE A 19 -3.10 -3.60 -1.82
C ILE A 19 -1.88 -4.17 -2.54
N GLU A 20 -1.61 -3.72 -3.77
CA GLU A 20 -0.44 -4.13 -4.55
C GLU A 20 0.86 -3.71 -3.87
N SER A 21 0.95 -2.47 -3.37
CA SER A 21 2.13 -2.01 -2.63
C SER A 21 2.33 -2.77 -1.32
N LEU A 22 1.26 -3.09 -0.59
CA LEU A 22 1.33 -3.92 0.60
C LEU A 22 1.81 -5.35 0.31
N ASP A 23 1.46 -5.92 -0.84
CA ASP A 23 1.92 -7.24 -1.29
C ASP A 23 3.44 -7.25 -1.43
N LEU A 24 4.00 -6.23 -2.10
CA LEU A 24 5.44 -6.06 -2.24
C LEU A 24 6.13 -5.87 -0.88
N LEU A 25 5.60 -4.99 -0.03
CA LEU A 25 6.16 -4.73 1.29
C LEU A 25 6.17 -5.98 2.17
N ALA A 26 5.16 -6.84 2.04
CA ALA A 26 5.03 -8.11 2.77
C ALA A 26 6.08 -9.16 2.34
N GLU A 27 6.81 -8.96 1.25
CA GLU A 27 7.95 -9.82 0.88
C GLU A 27 9.19 -9.54 1.75
N GLY A 28 9.32 -8.32 2.29
CA GLY A 28 10.47 -7.89 3.09
C GLY A 28 11.75 -7.80 2.24
N ASN A 29 12.81 -8.48 2.67
CA ASN A 29 14.09 -8.45 1.96
C ASN A 29 13.99 -8.89 0.49
N ASP A 30 13.12 -9.86 0.20
CA ASP A 30 12.95 -10.35 -1.18
C ASP A 30 12.26 -9.31 -2.06
N GLY A 31 11.35 -8.51 -1.49
CA GLY A 31 10.74 -7.36 -2.17
C GLY A 31 11.78 -6.28 -2.49
N VAL A 32 12.70 -6.00 -1.56
CA VAL A 32 13.82 -5.08 -1.84
C VAL A 32 14.71 -5.59 -2.97
N ARG A 33 15.01 -6.89 -3.01
CA ARG A 33 15.81 -7.48 -4.09
C ARG A 33 15.12 -7.47 -5.44
N SER A 34 13.80 -7.51 -5.47
CA SER A 34 13.02 -7.58 -6.71
C SER A 34 12.89 -6.22 -7.41
N VAL A 35 12.75 -5.14 -6.64
CA VAL A 35 12.50 -3.78 -7.20
C VAL A 35 13.57 -2.73 -6.85
N GLY A 36 14.47 -3.04 -5.92
CA GLY A 36 15.42 -2.08 -5.34
C GLY A 36 14.84 -1.30 -4.15
N HIS A 37 15.70 -0.82 -3.25
CA HIS A 37 15.28 -0.18 -2.00
C HIS A 37 14.43 1.08 -2.20
N ALA A 38 14.75 1.88 -3.22
CA ALA A 38 14.01 3.10 -3.52
C ALA A 38 12.57 2.78 -3.93
N GLU A 39 12.39 1.86 -4.86
CA GLU A 39 11.06 1.45 -5.34
C GLU A 39 10.26 0.73 -4.26
N TYR A 40 10.92 -0.11 -3.45
CA TYR A 40 10.30 -0.81 -2.32
C TYR A 40 9.60 0.16 -1.35
N VAL A 41 10.19 1.34 -1.13
CA VAL A 41 9.60 2.37 -0.28
C VAL A 41 8.59 3.23 -1.06
N ASN A 42 8.95 3.68 -2.26
CA ASN A 42 8.18 4.68 -3.01
C ASN A 42 6.83 4.14 -3.49
N VAL A 43 6.73 2.87 -3.86
CA VAL A 43 5.47 2.30 -4.39
C VAL A 43 4.29 2.45 -3.42
N PHE A 44 4.57 2.50 -2.11
CA PHE A 44 3.55 2.75 -1.10
C PHE A 44 3.14 4.22 -1.08
N PHE A 45 4.11 5.14 -1.09
CA PHE A 45 3.88 6.58 -1.08
C PHE A 45 3.25 7.11 -2.37
N ASP A 46 3.41 6.41 -3.50
CA ASP A 46 2.68 6.73 -4.74
C ASP A 46 1.15 6.66 -4.58
N THR A 47 0.66 5.98 -3.54
CA THR A 47 -0.76 5.84 -3.23
C THR A 47 -1.15 6.38 -1.86
N ILE A 48 -0.32 6.15 -0.83
CA ILE A 48 -0.58 6.46 0.57
C ILE A 48 0.48 7.45 1.06
N ASP A 49 0.21 8.73 0.82
CA ASP A 49 1.08 9.83 1.23
C ASP A 49 0.25 10.99 1.79
N ASP A 50 0.80 11.66 2.79
CA ASP A 50 0.20 12.80 3.47
C ASP A 50 0.47 14.13 2.72
N GLU A 51 1.31 14.09 1.67
CA GLU A 51 1.48 15.23 0.78
C GLU A 51 0.20 15.51 -0.02
N ALA A 52 -0.23 16.78 -0.01
CA ALA A 52 -1.37 17.23 -0.78
C ALA A 52 -1.18 16.93 -2.28
N PRO A 53 -2.23 16.53 -3.01
CA PRO A 53 -3.66 16.65 -2.67
C PRO A 53 -4.30 15.42 -1.99
N TRP A 54 -3.53 14.42 -1.57
CA TRP A 54 -4.06 13.09 -1.26
C TRP A 54 -4.57 12.98 0.19
N GLN A 55 -5.85 13.31 0.41
CA GLN A 55 -6.55 13.06 1.68
C GLN A 55 -6.97 11.58 1.80
N TRP A 56 -6.01 10.66 1.67
CA TRP A 56 -6.28 9.21 1.55
C TRP A 56 -7.05 8.64 2.75
N ARG A 57 -6.92 9.23 3.94
CA ARG A 57 -7.66 8.83 5.15
C ARG A 57 -9.16 9.10 5.04
N ASP A 58 -9.56 10.00 4.16
CA ASP A 58 -10.96 10.39 3.95
C ASP A 58 -11.61 9.65 2.77
N TRP A 59 -10.88 8.78 2.06
CA TRP A 59 -11.44 8.04 0.93
C TRP A 59 -12.54 7.09 1.38
N SER A 60 -13.66 7.14 0.68
CA SER A 60 -14.85 6.33 0.95
C SER A 60 -14.61 4.83 0.75
N THR A 61 -13.54 4.45 0.07
CA THR A 61 -13.13 3.05 -0.14
C THR A 61 -12.49 2.40 1.07
N PHE A 62 -11.94 3.16 2.03
CA PHE A 62 -11.32 2.56 3.21
C PHE A 62 -12.30 2.45 4.38
N THR A 63 -12.17 1.38 5.14
CA THR A 63 -12.78 1.32 6.47
C THR A 63 -11.88 1.99 7.51
N PRO A 64 -12.42 2.42 8.67
CA PRO A 64 -11.58 2.96 9.74
C PRO A 64 -10.46 2.02 10.20
N VAL A 65 -10.69 0.70 10.13
CA VAL A 65 -9.67 -0.31 10.50
C VAL A 65 -8.57 -0.38 9.44
N GLU A 66 -8.90 -0.33 8.16
CA GLU A 66 -7.89 -0.28 7.09
C GLU A 66 -7.08 1.02 7.14
N VAL A 67 -7.72 2.16 7.39
CA VAL A 67 -7.01 3.43 7.57
C VAL A 67 -6.00 3.31 8.71
N HIS A 68 -6.39 2.71 9.84
CA HIS A 68 -5.49 2.51 10.96
C HIS A 68 -4.29 1.62 10.61
N GLU A 69 -4.49 0.51 9.91
CA GLU A 69 -3.39 -0.39 9.54
C GLU A 69 -2.47 0.21 8.46
N LEU A 70 -3.03 0.94 7.50
CA LEU A 70 -2.23 1.70 6.51
C LEU A 70 -1.40 2.80 7.18
N ASP A 71 -1.96 3.50 8.18
CA ASP A 71 -1.22 4.52 8.96
C ASP A 71 -0.03 3.90 9.70
N ARG A 72 -0.18 2.67 10.21
CA ARG A 72 0.92 1.94 10.86
C ARG A 72 2.04 1.58 9.87
N VAL A 73 1.70 1.15 8.66
CA VAL A 73 2.68 0.88 7.59
C VAL A 73 3.38 2.17 7.17
N GLN A 74 2.62 3.24 6.92
CA GLN A 74 3.15 4.56 6.54
C GLN A 74 4.16 5.08 7.57
N ARG A 75 3.84 5.01 8.87
CA ARG A 75 4.76 5.43 9.94
C ARG A 75 6.06 4.64 9.93
N LEU A 76 6.01 3.32 9.73
CA LEU A 76 7.22 2.50 9.67
C LEU A 76 8.10 2.85 8.47
N LEU A 77 7.50 3.13 7.32
CA LEU A 77 8.25 3.58 6.14
C LEU A 77 8.89 4.95 6.37
N LEU A 78 8.17 5.90 6.97
CA LEU A 78 8.72 7.20 7.35
C LEU A 78 9.88 7.06 8.37
N GLU A 79 9.73 6.19 9.37
CA GLU A 79 10.81 5.87 10.31
C GLU A 79 12.02 5.25 9.61
N ALA A 80 11.80 4.35 8.64
CA ALA A 80 12.87 3.77 7.83
C ALA A 80 13.61 4.86 7.06
N CYS A 81 12.90 5.70 6.30
CA CYS A 81 13.49 6.83 5.57
C CYS A 81 14.31 7.75 6.47
N ALA A 82 13.78 8.08 7.66
CA ALA A 82 14.48 8.93 8.63
C ALA A 82 15.73 8.27 9.22
N ALA A 83 15.72 6.95 9.40
CA ALA A 83 16.85 6.18 9.92
C ALA A 83 17.90 5.86 8.85
N THR A 84 17.53 5.85 7.57
CA THR A 84 18.41 5.47 6.46
C THR A 84 18.66 6.60 5.45
N PRO A 85 18.95 7.86 5.86
CA PRO A 85 19.01 9.00 4.94
C PRO A 85 20.23 9.00 4.01
N ARG A 86 21.16 8.05 4.19
CA ARG A 86 22.42 7.93 3.42
C ARG A 86 22.61 6.54 2.82
N ILE A 87 21.63 5.65 2.95
CA ILE A 87 21.70 4.34 2.33
C ILE A 87 21.60 4.54 0.81
N CYS A 88 22.55 3.98 0.08
CA CYS A 88 22.66 4.15 -1.37
C CYS A 88 22.60 2.81 -2.11
N SER A 89 22.39 1.70 -1.40
CA SER A 89 22.35 0.36 -1.98
C SER A 89 21.28 -0.50 -1.34
N ASP A 90 20.83 -1.50 -2.10
CA ASP A 90 19.80 -2.44 -1.67
C ASP A 90 20.29 -3.31 -0.50
N GLU A 91 21.56 -3.72 -0.51
CA GLU A 91 22.14 -4.55 0.56
C GLU A 91 22.24 -3.79 1.88
N GLU A 92 22.69 -2.53 1.87
CA GLU A 92 22.71 -1.69 3.07
C GLU A 92 21.30 -1.53 3.66
N PHE A 93 20.27 -1.37 2.81
CA PHE A 93 18.89 -1.28 3.27
C PHE A 93 18.39 -2.61 3.87
N ILE A 94 18.75 -3.76 3.27
CA ILE A 94 18.45 -5.09 3.80
C ILE A 94 19.15 -5.31 5.15
N GLU A 95 20.45 -5.00 5.24
CA GLU A 95 21.26 -5.13 6.45
C GLU A 95 20.78 -4.24 7.60
N SER A 96 20.10 -3.12 7.29
CA SER A 96 19.48 -2.27 8.30
C SER A 96 18.36 -2.97 9.09
N GLY A 97 17.78 -4.05 8.55
CA GLY A 97 16.67 -4.80 9.15
C GLY A 97 15.29 -4.14 8.99
N TRP A 98 15.20 -2.98 8.34
CA TRP A 98 13.92 -2.31 8.08
C TRP A 98 12.91 -3.15 7.27
N PRO A 99 13.30 -3.84 6.18
CA PRO A 99 12.34 -4.62 5.40
C PRO A 99 11.69 -5.73 6.24
N GLU A 100 12.47 -6.43 7.08
CA GLU A 100 11.93 -7.47 7.98
C GLU A 100 11.06 -6.89 9.11
N ARG A 101 11.28 -5.63 9.50
CA ARG A 101 10.43 -4.93 10.47
C ARG A 101 9.10 -4.48 9.85
N ILE A 102 9.12 -4.03 8.59
CA ILE A 102 7.93 -3.58 7.85
C ILE A 102 7.05 -4.78 7.46
N LYS A 103 7.67 -5.85 6.99
CA LYS A 103 7.03 -7.09 6.52
C LYS A 103 5.83 -7.58 7.34
N PRO A 104 5.93 -7.83 8.66
CA PRO A 104 4.80 -8.35 9.43
C PRO A 104 3.63 -7.35 9.54
N VAL A 105 3.90 -6.04 9.51
CA VAL A 105 2.85 -5.02 9.57
C VAL A 105 2.18 -4.88 8.21
N ALA A 106 2.95 -4.86 7.13
CA ALA A 106 2.42 -4.87 5.77
C ALA A 106 1.58 -6.12 5.49
N ALA A 107 2.06 -7.31 5.89
CA ALA A 107 1.31 -8.56 5.74
C ALA A 107 -0.02 -8.56 6.52
N GLY A 108 -0.06 -7.93 7.70
CA GLY A 108 -1.28 -7.75 8.49
C GLY A 108 -2.30 -6.88 7.78
N ALA A 109 -1.89 -5.70 7.29
CA ALA A 109 -2.73 -4.79 6.53
C ALA A 109 -3.21 -5.43 5.22
N LEU A 110 -2.31 -6.11 4.49
CA LEU A 110 -2.61 -6.81 3.26
C LEU A 110 -3.71 -7.85 3.45
N LYS A 111 -3.58 -8.68 4.49
CA LYS A 111 -4.57 -9.70 4.81
C LYS A 111 -5.93 -9.07 5.08
N LEU A 112 -5.99 -8.05 5.94
CA LEU A 112 -7.22 -7.33 6.26
C LEU A 112 -7.90 -6.77 5.00
N MET A 113 -7.13 -6.12 4.12
CA MET A 113 -7.69 -5.51 2.91
C MET A 113 -8.11 -6.54 1.87
N ARG A 114 -7.36 -7.63 1.71
CA ARG A 114 -7.69 -8.75 0.80
C ARG A 114 -8.89 -9.55 1.28
N GLU A 115 -9.13 -9.68 2.58
CA GLU A 115 -10.33 -10.32 3.13
C GLU A 115 -11.62 -9.64 2.64
N ARG A 116 -11.58 -8.31 2.44
CA ARG A 116 -12.69 -7.56 1.88
C ARG A 116 -12.81 -7.64 0.36
N GLY A 117 -11.77 -8.13 -0.33
CA GLY A 117 -11.69 -8.23 -1.78
C GLY A 117 -11.17 -6.96 -2.48
N LEU A 118 -11.17 -7.02 -3.82
CA LEU A 118 -10.78 -5.92 -4.70
C LEU A 118 -12.01 -5.22 -5.26
N PHE A 119 -11.89 -3.92 -5.51
CA PHE A 119 -12.92 -3.20 -6.23
C PHE A 119 -12.76 -3.38 -7.73
N ARG A 120 -13.86 -3.29 -8.48
CA ARG A 120 -13.80 -3.09 -9.93
C ARG A 120 -13.15 -1.74 -10.26
N GLU A 121 -12.46 -1.70 -11.39
CA GLU A 121 -11.75 -0.50 -11.82
C GLU A 121 -12.45 0.24 -12.97
N ASP A 122 -13.48 -0.34 -13.55
CA ASP A 122 -14.21 0.16 -14.72
C ASP A 122 -15.57 0.77 -14.37
N ARG A 123 -16.07 0.54 -13.16
CA ARG A 123 -17.36 1.02 -12.68
C ARG A 123 -17.37 1.22 -11.16
N GLU A 124 -18.29 2.04 -10.68
CA GLU A 124 -18.51 2.25 -9.25
C GLU A 124 -19.11 1.00 -8.60
N GLU A 125 -18.64 0.70 -7.39
CA GLU A 125 -19.17 -0.35 -6.53
C GLU A 125 -19.30 0.17 -5.09
N ASP A 126 -20.40 -0.18 -4.42
CA ASP A 126 -20.64 0.21 -3.02
C ASP A 126 -19.74 -0.58 -2.04
N SER A 127 -19.32 -1.78 -2.42
CA SER A 127 -18.46 -2.66 -1.63
C SER A 127 -17.58 -3.50 -2.57
N PRO A 128 -16.36 -3.89 -2.18
CA PRO A 128 -15.51 -4.63 -3.08
C PRO A 128 -16.18 -5.95 -3.44
N SER A 129 -15.92 -6.39 -4.67
CA SER A 129 -16.20 -7.76 -5.06
C SER A 129 -15.33 -8.64 -4.17
N GLY A 130 -15.91 -9.21 -3.10
CA GLY A 130 -15.20 -10.08 -2.16
C GLY A 130 -14.38 -11.16 -2.89
N PRO A 131 -13.43 -11.83 -2.22
CA PRO A 131 -12.72 -12.94 -2.87
C PRO A 131 -13.78 -13.88 -3.43
N GLY A 132 -13.83 -14.02 -4.76
CA GLY A 132 -14.80 -14.87 -5.42
C GLY A 132 -14.80 -16.25 -4.74
N PRO A 133 -15.94 -16.96 -4.69
CA PRO A 133 -16.01 -18.23 -3.99
C PRO A 133 -14.82 -19.08 -4.40
N SER A 134 -14.01 -19.51 -3.42
CA SER A 134 -12.97 -20.49 -3.67
C SER A 134 -13.67 -21.76 -4.18
N GLU A 135 -13.50 -22.06 -5.46
CA GLU A 135 -13.85 -23.38 -6.02
C GLU A 135 -12.85 -24.44 -5.54
#